data_AF-A0A3L7P8B9-F1
#
_entry.id   AF-A0A3L7P8B9-F1
#
_cell.length_a   1.000
_cell.length_b   1.000
_cell.length_c   1.000
_cell.angle_alpha   90.00
_cell.angle_beta   90.00
_cell.angle_gamma   90.00
#
_symmetry.space_group_name_H-M   'P 1'
#
loop_
_entity.id
_entity.type
_entity.pdbx_description
1 polymer ?
#
loop_
_entity_poly.entity_id
_entity_poly.type
_entity_poly.pdbx_seq_one_letter_code
_entity_poly.pdbx_strand_id
1 'polypeptide(L)'
;MWRPECAPPVKSWLNTLFVVGGDGTLRGALSITKEIAERGLKIAVVGIPKTIDNDIMYIDQSFGFQTAFSMASEAIRSAHAEAISSPNGVGLVKVMGRHSGFIACYAALAKSDANYVLIPEVSFQLDGPQWRFVDVGAGIDRTATIVSVETVSLRSDDKNAARLVRVQKPRPNFYESG
;
A
#
# COMPACT_ATOMS: atom_id res chain seq x y z
N MET A 1 31.45 47.89 14.14
CA MET A 1 31.80 46.71 13.31
C MET A 1 31.54 45.46 14.14
N TRP A 2 30.38 44.83 13.95
CA TRP A 2 30.03 43.57 14.62
C TRP A 2 30.78 42.44 13.91
N ARG A 3 31.58 41.65 14.64
CA ARG A 3 32.28 40.48 14.09
C ARG A 3 31.41 39.24 14.35
N PRO A 4 30.94 38.54 13.29
CA PRO A 4 30.11 37.32 13.44
C PRO A 4 30.76 36.25 14.32
N GLU A 5 32.09 36.25 14.37
CA GLU A 5 32.97 35.34 15.11
C GLU A 5 32.86 35.48 16.63
N CYS A 6 32.31 36.59 17.13
CA CYS A 6 32.16 36.88 18.55
C CYS A 6 30.74 36.62 19.08
N ALA A 7 29.83 36.09 18.26
CA ALA A 7 28.50 35.71 18.72
C ALA A 7 28.60 34.50 19.66
N PRO A 8 28.03 34.54 20.88
CA PRO A 8 28.03 33.39 21.76
C PRO A 8 27.30 32.22 21.08
N PRO A 9 27.75 30.96 21.27
CA PRO A 9 27.08 29.81 20.68
C PRO A 9 25.62 29.80 21.12
N VAL A 10 24.71 29.72 20.15
CA VAL A 10 23.26 29.69 20.39
C VAL A 10 22.97 28.43 21.22
N LYS A 11 22.56 28.64 22.47
CA LYS A 11 22.33 27.56 23.43
C LYS A 11 21.02 26.85 23.08
N SER A 12 21.12 25.71 22.41
CA SER A 12 19.98 24.81 22.17
C SER A 12 19.79 23.87 23.37
N TRP A 13 18.54 23.71 23.82
CA TRP A 13 18.14 22.69 24.80
C TRP A 13 17.91 21.31 24.16
N LEU A 14 17.93 21.24 22.82
CA LEU A 14 17.77 20.03 22.04
C LEU A 14 19.13 19.60 21.47
N ASN A 15 19.52 18.36 21.71
CA ASN A 15 20.76 17.78 21.15
C ASN A 15 20.48 16.82 19.99
N THR A 16 19.33 16.15 20.01
CA THR A 16 18.98 15.12 19.03
C THR A 16 17.50 15.20 18.69
N LEU A 17 17.18 15.14 17.41
CA LEU A 17 15.82 15.10 16.87
C LEU A 17 15.61 13.79 16.09
N PHE A 18 14.73 12.93 16.59
CA PHE A 18 14.25 11.78 15.83
C PHE A 18 13.02 12.16 15.01
N VAL A 19 13.07 11.91 13.71
CA VAL A 19 12.01 12.27 12.78
C VAL A 19 11.43 11.00 12.17
N VAL A 20 10.23 10.62 12.61
CA VAL A 20 9.54 9.41 12.15
C VAL A 20 8.45 9.79 11.16
N GLY A 21 8.52 9.32 9.92
CA GLY A 21 7.50 9.63 8.93
C GLY A 21 7.83 9.20 7.50
N GLY A 22 6.91 9.49 6.58
CA GLY A 22 7.10 9.21 5.16
C GLY A 22 7.90 10.32 4.46
N ASP A 23 7.85 10.34 3.13
CA ASP A 23 8.63 11.26 2.29
C ASP A 23 8.53 12.73 2.70
N GLY A 24 7.31 13.22 2.95
CA GLY A 24 7.10 14.61 3.35
C GLY A 24 7.82 14.96 4.66
N THR A 25 7.77 14.05 5.63
CA THR A 25 8.41 14.19 6.94
C THR A 25 9.93 14.16 6.83
N LEU A 26 10.49 13.26 6.00
CA LEU A 26 11.93 13.18 5.78
C LEU A 26 12.47 14.35 4.97
N ARG A 27 11.70 14.88 4.00
CA ARG A 27 12.02 16.15 3.33
C ARG A 27 12.04 17.32 4.31
N GLY A 28 11.08 17.36 5.24
CA GLY A 28 11.07 18.32 6.35
C GLY A 28 12.30 18.19 7.24
N ALA A 29 12.71 16.97 7.59
CA ALA A 29 13.92 16.70 8.36
C ALA A 29 15.18 17.24 7.66
N LEU A 30 15.26 17.11 6.34
CA LEU A 30 16.35 17.67 5.55
C LEU A 30 16.39 19.20 5.62
N SER A 31 15.23 19.87 5.49
CA SER A 31 15.13 21.32 5.64
C SER A 31 15.54 21.78 7.04
N ILE A 32 15.11 21.06 8.09
CA ILE A 32 15.52 21.32 9.47
C ILE A 32 17.05 21.18 9.63
N THR A 33 17.64 20.15 9.02
CA THR A 33 19.08 19.91 9.08
C THR A 33 19.87 21.06 8.43
N LYS A 34 19.38 21.61 7.31
CA LYS A 34 19.99 22.78 6.67
C LYS A 34 19.95 24.00 7.58
N GLU A 35 18.80 24.28 8.18
CA GLU A 35 18.63 25.40 9.11
C GLU A 35 19.54 25.28 10.36
N ILE A 36 19.68 24.07 10.90
CA ILE A 36 20.59 23.77 12.02
C ILE A 36 22.03 24.09 11.64
N ALA A 37 22.45 23.70 10.43
CA ALA A 37 23.79 23.96 9.91
C ALA A 37 24.04 25.45 9.68
N GLU A 38 23.09 26.16 9.07
CA GLU A 38 23.18 27.62 8.84
C GLU A 38 23.28 28.42 10.14
N ARG A 39 22.61 27.95 11.20
CA ARG A 39 22.68 28.55 12.54
C ARG A 39 23.85 28.07 13.39
N GLY A 40 24.69 27.15 12.89
CA GLY A 40 25.82 26.58 13.64
C GLY A 40 25.40 25.80 14.89
N LEU A 41 24.19 25.24 14.91
CA LEU A 41 23.65 24.51 16.05
C LEU A 41 24.18 23.08 16.09
N LYS A 42 24.52 22.59 17.29
CA LYS A 42 24.98 21.20 17.50
C LYS A 42 23.81 20.27 17.79
N ILE A 43 22.98 20.03 16.76
CA ILE A 43 21.80 19.16 16.85
C ILE A 43 21.93 18.03 15.83
N ALA A 44 21.83 16.79 16.27
CA ALA A 44 21.76 15.62 15.39
C ALA A 44 20.31 15.39 14.93
N VAL A 45 20.10 15.12 13.65
CA VAL A 45 18.79 14.75 13.10
C VAL A 45 18.85 13.32 12.59
N VAL A 46 17.97 12.45 13.10
CA VAL A 46 17.89 11.04 12.73
C VAL A 46 16.53 10.76 12.10
N GLY A 47 16.50 10.46 10.80
CA GLY A 47 15.27 10.10 10.10
C GLY A 47 14.97 8.61 10.22
N ILE A 48 13.75 8.26 10.60
CA ILE A 48 13.23 6.89 10.64
C ILE A 48 12.10 6.79 9.60
N PRO A 49 12.34 6.13 8.45
CA PRO A 49 11.37 6.10 7.36
C PRO A 49 10.16 5.24 7.73
N LYS A 50 8.98 5.84 7.65
CA LYS A 50 7.68 5.20 7.93
C LYS A 50 6.77 5.25 6.71
N THR A 51 6.51 4.09 6.15
CA THR A 51 5.42 3.86 5.20
C THR A 51 4.70 2.57 5.57
N ILE A 52 3.39 2.50 5.36
CA ILE A 52 2.67 1.22 5.44
C ILE A 52 2.65 0.52 4.07
N ASP A 53 2.92 1.25 2.99
CA ASP A 53 2.83 0.78 1.61
C ASP A 53 4.02 -0.11 1.22
N ASN A 54 5.02 -0.26 2.10
CA ASN A 54 6.27 -0.98 1.90
C ASN A 54 7.04 -0.58 0.63
N ASP A 55 7.08 0.72 0.33
CA ASP A 55 7.68 1.30 -0.87
C ASP A 55 9.03 1.99 -0.61
N ILE A 56 9.75 1.60 0.45
CA ILE A 56 11.06 2.17 0.77
C ILE A 56 12.15 1.44 -0.01
N MET A 57 12.92 2.18 -0.80
CA MET A 57 14.09 1.63 -1.48
C MET A 57 15.12 1.11 -0.45
N TYR A 58 15.79 0.00 -0.78
CA TYR A 58 16.87 -0.63 0.02
C TYR A 58 16.43 -1.36 1.30
N ILE A 59 15.14 -1.43 1.62
CA ILE A 59 14.63 -2.32 2.66
C ILE A 59 13.52 -3.20 2.11
N ASP A 60 13.48 -4.46 2.54
CA ASP A 60 12.43 -5.40 2.10
C ASP A 60 11.11 -5.19 2.85
N GLN A 61 11.17 -4.63 4.07
CA GLN A 61 10.00 -4.47 4.92
C GLN A 61 10.03 -3.21 5.78
N SER A 62 8.99 -2.39 5.67
CA SER A 62 8.71 -1.27 6.55
C SER A 62 7.91 -1.70 7.78
N PHE A 63 8.01 -0.92 8.85
CA PHE A 63 7.21 -1.18 10.04
C PHE A 63 5.73 -0.85 9.79
N GLY A 64 4.85 -1.65 10.37
CA GLY A 64 3.41 -1.55 10.18
C GLY A 64 2.88 -2.25 8.91
N PHE A 65 3.73 -2.61 7.95
CA PHE A 65 3.30 -3.35 6.75
C PHE A 65 2.66 -4.70 7.08
N GLN A 66 3.31 -5.50 7.96
CA GLN A 66 2.79 -6.81 8.37
C GLN A 66 1.41 -6.73 9.03
N THR A 67 1.25 -5.78 9.93
CA THR A 67 -0.04 -5.52 10.58
C THR A 67 -1.08 -5.07 9.55
N ALA A 68 -0.70 -4.20 8.61
CA ALA A 68 -1.60 -3.71 7.57
C ALA A 68 -2.12 -4.81 6.66
N PHE A 69 -1.25 -5.67 6.10
CA PHE A 69 -1.73 -6.76 5.23
C PHE A 69 -2.50 -7.84 6.02
N SER A 70 -2.16 -8.07 7.29
CA SER A 70 -2.91 -9.00 8.14
C SER A 70 -4.34 -8.50 8.38
N MET A 71 -4.51 -7.20 8.65
CA MET A 71 -5.83 -6.59 8.78
C MET A 71 -6.60 -6.58 7.45
N ALA A 72 -5.91 -6.29 6.35
CA ALA A 72 -6.51 -6.35 5.01
C ALA A 72 -7.00 -7.77 4.67
N SER A 73 -6.25 -8.81 5.05
CA SER A 73 -6.64 -10.21 4.84
C SER A 73 -7.95 -10.55 5.56
N GLU A 74 -8.13 -10.04 6.78
CA GLU A 74 -9.35 -10.24 7.57
C GLU A 74 -10.55 -9.48 6.98
N ALA A 75 -10.32 -8.27 6.45
CA ALA A 75 -11.34 -7.52 5.72
C ALA A 75 -11.78 -8.25 4.44
N ILE A 76 -10.83 -8.83 3.68
CA ILE A 76 -11.10 -9.64 2.49
C ILE A 76 -11.95 -10.86 2.85
N ARG A 77 -11.58 -11.59 3.91
CA ARG A 77 -12.35 -12.75 4.40
C ARG A 77 -13.79 -12.38 4.72
N SER A 78 -13.98 -11.25 5.40
CA SER A 78 -15.31 -10.77 5.79
C SER A 78 -16.14 -10.40 4.57
N ALA A 79 -15.56 -9.65 3.61
CA ALA A 79 -16.23 -9.31 2.35
C ALA A 79 -16.52 -10.55 1.49
N HIS A 80 -15.67 -11.57 1.54
CA HIS A 80 -15.90 -12.84 0.86
C HIS A 80 -17.09 -13.59 1.47
N ALA A 81 -17.17 -13.68 2.80
CA ALA A 81 -18.30 -14.28 3.50
C ALA A 81 -19.64 -13.60 3.15
N GLU A 82 -19.65 -12.28 3.00
CA GLU A 82 -20.83 -11.53 2.53
C GLU A 82 -21.12 -11.76 1.04
N ALA A 83 -20.09 -11.87 0.20
CA ALA A 83 -20.28 -12.13 -1.22
C ALA A 83 -20.93 -13.51 -1.48
N ILE A 84 -20.52 -14.54 -0.74
CA ILE A 84 -21.06 -15.90 -0.88
C ILE A 84 -22.48 -16.07 -0.30
N SER A 85 -22.89 -15.19 0.61
CA SER A 85 -24.21 -15.26 1.25
C SER A 85 -25.34 -14.79 0.33
N SER A 86 -25.01 -14.08 -0.75
CA SER A 86 -25.96 -13.50 -1.69
C SER A 86 -25.78 -14.08 -3.11
N PRO A 87 -26.85 -14.49 -3.80
CA PRO A 87 -26.77 -14.84 -5.22
C PRO A 87 -26.23 -13.66 -6.03
N ASN A 88 -25.16 -13.89 -6.80
CA ASN A 88 -24.45 -12.84 -7.53
C ASN A 88 -23.78 -11.78 -6.62
N GLY A 89 -23.45 -12.12 -5.38
CA GLY A 89 -22.84 -11.19 -4.43
C GLY A 89 -21.42 -10.76 -4.84
N VAL A 90 -21.14 -9.47 -4.64
CA VAL A 90 -19.83 -8.87 -4.91
C VAL A 90 -19.31 -8.19 -3.65
N GLY A 91 -18.19 -8.69 -3.13
CA GLY A 91 -17.44 -8.07 -2.04
C GLY A 91 -16.35 -7.16 -2.61
N LEU A 92 -16.39 -5.87 -2.30
CA LEU A 92 -15.35 -4.92 -2.69
C LEU A 92 -14.61 -4.43 -1.45
N VAL A 93 -13.29 -4.64 -1.41
CA VAL A 93 -12.43 -4.21 -0.31
C VAL A 93 -11.41 -3.21 -0.82
N LYS A 94 -11.41 -2.01 -0.23
CA LYS A 94 -10.39 -1.00 -0.51
C LYS A 94 -9.30 -1.04 0.55
N VAL A 95 -8.05 -1.17 0.12
CA VAL A 95 -6.87 -1.23 1.01
C VAL A 95 -5.95 -0.04 0.78
N MET A 96 -5.07 0.22 1.76
CA MET A 96 -4.03 1.23 1.65
C MET A 96 -3.01 0.85 0.57
N GLY A 97 -2.35 1.86 0.01
CA GLY A 97 -1.38 1.71 -1.06
C GLY A 97 -1.44 2.93 -1.97
N ARG A 98 -0.47 3.83 -1.86
CA ARG A 98 -0.47 5.04 -2.68
C ARG A 98 0.09 4.78 -4.06
N HIS A 99 1.33 4.29 -4.09
CA HIS A 99 2.07 4.06 -5.32
C HIS A 99 2.41 2.57 -5.53
N SER A 100 2.03 1.71 -4.56
CA SER A 100 2.29 0.28 -4.60
C SER A 100 1.04 -0.53 -4.25
N GLY A 101 0.99 -1.76 -4.78
CA GLY A 101 -0.01 -2.77 -4.50
C GLY A 101 0.42 -3.81 -3.48
N PHE A 102 1.52 -3.60 -2.74
CA PHE A 102 2.08 -4.63 -1.86
C PHE A 102 1.07 -5.14 -0.81
N ILE A 103 0.33 -4.25 -0.16
CA ILE A 103 -0.69 -4.65 0.84
C ILE A 103 -1.76 -5.54 0.18
N ALA A 104 -2.27 -5.13 -0.99
CA ALA A 104 -3.31 -5.86 -1.71
C ALA A 104 -2.82 -7.24 -2.16
N CYS A 105 -1.61 -7.31 -2.72
CA CYS A 105 -0.99 -8.55 -3.17
C CYS A 105 -0.72 -9.51 -2.00
N TYR A 106 -0.09 -9.04 -0.92
CA TYR A 106 0.21 -9.88 0.24
C TYR A 106 -1.06 -10.37 0.92
N ALA A 107 -2.08 -9.53 1.03
CA ALA A 107 -3.36 -9.94 1.63
C ALA A 107 -4.08 -10.98 0.78
N ALA A 108 -4.09 -10.82 -0.55
CA ALA A 108 -4.67 -11.79 -1.48
C ALA A 108 -3.87 -13.10 -1.58
N LEU A 109 -2.55 -13.06 -1.36
CA LEU A 109 -1.72 -14.27 -1.30
C LEU A 109 -1.85 -15.01 0.04
N ALA A 110 -2.05 -14.27 1.14
CA ALA A 110 -2.24 -14.87 2.46
C ALA A 110 -3.54 -15.69 2.55
N LYS A 111 -4.58 -15.31 1.80
CA LYS A 111 -5.88 -15.99 1.75
C LYS A 111 -6.42 -16.02 0.32
N SER A 112 -6.78 -17.21 -0.17
CA SER A 112 -7.31 -17.43 -1.53
C SER A 112 -8.75 -16.94 -1.76
N ASP A 113 -9.23 -16.03 -0.92
CA ASP A 113 -10.61 -15.52 -0.94
C ASP A 113 -10.78 -14.38 -1.95
N ALA A 114 -9.70 -13.71 -2.34
CA ALA A 114 -9.71 -12.68 -3.38
C ALA A 114 -9.72 -13.33 -4.79
N ASN A 115 -10.72 -12.97 -5.61
CA ASN A 115 -10.77 -13.38 -7.01
C ASN A 115 -9.95 -12.44 -7.90
N TYR A 116 -10.00 -11.15 -7.59
CA TYR A 116 -9.39 -10.08 -8.38
C TYR A 116 -8.67 -9.09 -7.48
N VAL A 117 -7.48 -8.66 -7.91
CA VAL A 117 -6.68 -7.66 -7.20
C VAL A 117 -6.32 -6.55 -8.18
N LEU A 118 -6.69 -5.32 -7.83
CA LEU A 118 -6.46 -4.13 -8.62
C LEU A 118 -5.37 -3.29 -7.94
N ILE A 119 -4.24 -3.14 -8.64
CA ILE A 119 -3.03 -2.51 -8.11
C ILE A 119 -2.53 -1.42 -9.07
N PRO A 120 -1.86 -0.36 -8.57
CA PRO A 120 -1.38 0.74 -9.42
C PRO A 120 -0.31 0.31 -10.45
N GLU A 121 0.42 -0.77 -10.20
CA GLU A 121 1.45 -1.30 -11.09
C GLU A 121 0.87 -1.92 -12.36
N VAL A 122 -0.42 -2.26 -12.35
CA VAL A 122 -1.11 -2.87 -13.49
C VAL A 122 -2.33 -2.05 -13.82
N SER A 123 -2.28 -1.31 -14.92
CA SER A 123 -3.42 -0.49 -15.34
C SER A 123 -4.65 -1.39 -15.57
N PHE A 124 -5.84 -0.81 -15.49
CA PHE A 124 -7.09 -1.52 -15.73
C PHE A 124 -8.07 -0.58 -16.40
N GLN A 125 -8.99 -1.14 -17.18
CA GLN A 125 -10.03 -0.39 -17.87
C GLN A 125 -11.38 -1.04 -17.57
N LEU A 126 -12.30 -0.25 -17.04
CA LEU A 126 -13.67 -0.72 -16.76
C LEU A 126 -14.51 -0.88 -18.02
N ASP A 127 -14.13 -0.24 -19.15
CA ASP A 127 -14.89 -0.19 -20.40
C ASP A 127 -14.12 -0.81 -21.61
N GLY A 128 -13.62 -2.05 -21.53
CA GLY A 128 -13.32 -2.90 -22.70
C GLY A 128 -14.03 -4.27 -22.69
N PRO A 129 -14.13 -5.03 -23.81
CA PRO A 129 -14.83 -6.33 -23.88
C PRO A 129 -14.41 -7.38 -22.84
N GLN A 130 -13.31 -7.14 -22.13
CA GLN A 130 -12.76 -7.92 -21.02
C GLN A 130 -13.44 -7.65 -19.66
N TRP A 131 -14.10 -6.49 -19.46
CA TRP A 131 -14.89 -6.19 -18.24
C TRP A 131 -16.23 -6.91 -18.21
N ARG A 132 -16.76 -7.27 -19.39
CA ARG A 132 -18.01 -8.03 -19.53
C ARG A 132 -17.96 -9.37 -18.81
N PHE A 133 -16.76 -9.73 -18.37
CA PHE A 133 -16.49 -10.85 -17.52
C PHE A 133 -15.49 -10.42 -16.42
N VAL A 134 -16.01 -9.79 -15.37
CA VAL A 134 -15.93 -10.52 -14.10
C VAL A 134 -16.67 -11.82 -14.38
N ASP A 135 -15.99 -12.77 -15.04
CA ASP A 135 -16.55 -14.10 -15.25
C ASP A 135 -16.58 -14.61 -13.83
N VAL A 136 -17.75 -14.58 -13.24
CA VAL A 136 -17.97 -15.12 -11.92
C VAL A 136 -18.02 -16.63 -12.08
N GLY A 137 -16.90 -17.18 -12.56
CA GLY A 137 -16.79 -18.45 -13.25
C GLY A 137 -17.81 -18.65 -14.38
N ALA A 138 -17.37 -19.18 -15.51
CA ALA A 138 -18.24 -20.00 -16.36
C ALA A 138 -18.71 -21.32 -15.65
N GLY A 139 -18.83 -21.32 -14.31
CA GLY A 139 -19.16 -22.44 -13.43
C GLY A 139 -20.06 -21.98 -12.25
N ILE A 140 -20.36 -22.90 -11.34
CA ILE A 140 -21.40 -22.82 -10.28
C ILE A 140 -21.28 -21.60 -9.33
N ASP A 141 -20.15 -20.91 -9.29
CA ASP A 141 -19.83 -19.93 -8.24
C ASP A 141 -19.99 -18.49 -8.74
N ARG A 142 -21.22 -17.98 -8.70
CA ARG A 142 -21.58 -16.62 -9.18
C ARG A 142 -21.18 -15.48 -8.24
N THR A 143 -20.22 -15.67 -7.34
CA THR A 143 -19.81 -14.65 -6.37
C THR A 143 -18.37 -14.16 -6.59
N ALA A 144 -18.10 -12.88 -6.32
CA ALA A 144 -16.79 -12.27 -6.56
C ALA A 144 -16.33 -11.42 -5.37
N THR A 145 -15.07 -11.58 -4.99
CA THR A 145 -14.38 -10.69 -4.05
C THR A 145 -13.25 -9.97 -4.78
N ILE A 146 -13.32 -8.63 -4.78
CA ILE A 146 -12.42 -7.72 -5.47
C ILE A 146 -11.68 -6.89 -4.43
N VAL A 147 -10.35 -6.87 -4.53
CA VAL A 147 -9.49 -6.04 -3.69
C VAL A 147 -8.94 -4.91 -4.53
N SER A 148 -9.10 -3.67 -4.09
CA SER A 148 -8.61 -2.48 -4.79
C SER A 148 -7.71 -1.67 -3.88
N VAL A 149 -6.59 -1.22 -4.43
CA VAL A 149 -5.73 -0.23 -3.77
C VAL A 149 -6.39 1.16 -3.83
N GLU A 150 -6.14 2.02 -2.84
CA GLU A 150 -6.87 3.30 -2.72
C GLU A 150 -6.70 4.27 -3.91
N THR A 151 -5.58 4.21 -4.61
CA THR A 151 -5.27 5.08 -5.77
C THR A 151 -5.81 4.55 -7.08
N VAL A 152 -6.29 3.30 -7.09
CA VAL A 152 -6.94 2.67 -8.23
C VAL A 152 -8.38 3.21 -8.30
N SER A 153 -8.65 4.04 -9.31
CA SER A 153 -9.96 4.68 -9.50
C SER A 153 -10.84 3.88 -10.43
N LEU A 154 -11.91 3.29 -9.90
CA LEU A 154 -12.92 2.56 -10.68
C LEU A 154 -13.79 3.53 -11.49
N ARG A 155 -13.26 4.15 -12.56
CA ARG A 155 -14.01 5.01 -13.49
C ARG A 155 -14.10 4.40 -14.88
N SER A 156 -15.27 4.50 -15.49
CA SER A 156 -15.56 3.93 -16.81
C SER A 156 -14.77 4.63 -17.93
N ASP A 157 -14.49 5.93 -17.77
CA ASP A 157 -13.77 6.75 -18.75
C ASP A 157 -12.23 6.61 -18.77
N ASP A 158 -11.63 5.76 -17.92
CA ASP A 158 -10.17 5.62 -17.83
C ASP A 158 -9.61 4.80 -19.03
N LYS A 159 -8.99 5.52 -19.99
CA LYS A 159 -8.58 5.01 -21.33
C LYS A 159 -7.28 4.19 -21.34
N ASN A 160 -6.71 3.83 -20.20
CA ASN A 160 -5.45 3.08 -20.15
C ASN A 160 -5.72 1.57 -20.25
N ALA A 161 -5.62 1.04 -21.46
CA ALA A 161 -5.79 -0.39 -21.76
C ALA A 161 -4.77 -1.24 -21.00
N ALA A 162 -5.22 -2.14 -20.11
CA ALA A 162 -4.33 -3.07 -19.43
C ALA A 162 -5.04 -4.27 -18.78
N ARG A 163 -4.21 -5.19 -18.28
CA ARG A 163 -4.50 -6.59 -17.94
C ARG A 163 -5.00 -6.75 -16.51
N LEU A 164 -6.04 -7.54 -16.32
CA LEU A 164 -6.50 -7.98 -15.01
C LEU A 164 -5.55 -9.06 -14.45
N VAL A 165 -4.99 -8.85 -13.26
CA VAL A 165 -4.29 -9.93 -12.54
C VAL A 165 -5.33 -10.81 -11.87
N ARG A 166 -5.73 -11.88 -12.56
CA ARG A 166 -6.56 -12.93 -11.96
C ARG A 166 -5.69 -13.70 -10.98
N VAL A 167 -6.06 -13.67 -9.70
CA VAL A 167 -5.47 -14.58 -8.72
C VAL A 167 -5.96 -15.97 -9.08
N GLN A 168 -5.06 -16.83 -9.57
CA GLN A 168 -5.43 -18.23 -9.78
C GLN A 168 -5.67 -18.85 -8.41
N LYS A 169 -6.91 -19.24 -8.12
CA LYS A 169 -7.18 -20.14 -6.99
C LYS A 169 -6.35 -21.41 -7.22
N PRO A 170 -5.54 -21.87 -6.26
CA PRO A 170 -4.96 -23.21 -6.35
C PRO A 170 -6.12 -24.20 -6.50
N ARG A 171 -6.02 -25.13 -7.46
CA ARG A 171 -7.03 -26.16 -7.63
C ARG A 171 -7.08 -26.99 -6.33
N PRO A 172 -8.26 -27.28 -5.77
CA PRO A 172 -8.34 -28.32 -4.76
C PRO A 172 -7.86 -29.63 -5.41
N ASN A 173 -6.97 -30.36 -4.74
CA ASN A 173 -6.39 -31.68 -5.09
C ASN A 173 -4.96 -31.69 -5.66
N PHE A 174 -3.97 -31.29 -4.86
CA PHE A 174 -2.56 -31.66 -5.08
C PHE A 174 -1.91 -32.42 -3.90
N TYR A 175 -2.68 -32.84 -2.89
CA TYR A 175 -2.16 -33.54 -1.70
C TYR A 175 -2.79 -34.92 -1.41
N GLU A 176 -3.53 -35.52 -2.35
CA GLU A 176 -4.04 -36.91 -2.21
C GLU A 176 -3.42 -37.83 -3.28
N SER A 177 -2.09 -37.90 -3.34
CA SER A 177 -1.37 -38.98 -4.04
C SER A 177 0.03 -39.13 -3.45
N GLY A 178 0.10 -39.79 -2.30
CA GLY A 178 1.32 -40.19 -1.61
C GLY A 178 0.99 -41.29 -0.63
#